data_AF-A0A940RCW0-F1
#
_entry.id   AF-A0A940RCW0-F1
#
_cell.length_a   1.000
_cell.length_b   1.000
_cell.length_c   1.000
_cell.angle_alpha   90.00
_cell.angle_beta   90.00
_cell.angle_gamma   90.00
#
_symmetry.space_group_name_H-M   'P 1'
#
loop_
_entity.id
_entity.type
_entity.pdbx_description
1 polymer ?
#
loop_
_entity_poly.entity_id
_entity_poly.type
_entity_poly.pdbx_seq_one_letter_code
_entity_poly.pdbx_strand_id
1 'polypeptide(L)'
;MIVLLFSTLSYGQVPEKNIYKTTEGLTIVDSITCKDIIGGFYKSDGLGGYSFRLDSNMTFQKNDFSCMAKFAVDSGSWTIKNSNTVVLKSAKEILYFDVVKFDKFYFFVLPAQRKVFIEDLQTTIKQFKNTKPIAVNDEVYSKNYLIGCYLVKSYFAKEIDDITI
;
A
#
# COMPACT_ATOMS: atom_id res chain seq x y z
N MET A 1 40.17 -19.12 -32.12
CA MET A 1 38.71 -18.87 -32.17
C MET A 1 38.21 -18.82 -30.72
N ILE A 2 38.01 -17.62 -30.18
CA ILE A 2 37.59 -17.43 -28.78
C ILE A 2 36.05 -17.31 -28.80
N VAL A 3 35.37 -18.28 -28.20
CA VAL A 3 33.92 -18.25 -28.02
C VAL A 3 33.62 -17.39 -26.80
N LEU A 4 33.22 -16.15 -27.01
CA LEU A 4 32.67 -15.28 -25.98
C LEU A 4 31.17 -15.59 -25.85
N LEU A 5 30.83 -16.43 -24.86
CA LEU A 5 29.45 -16.58 -24.41
C LEU A 5 29.09 -15.34 -23.57
N PHE A 6 28.44 -14.37 -24.20
CA PHE A 6 27.72 -13.34 -23.47
C PHE A 6 26.51 -13.99 -22.81
N SER A 7 26.64 -14.28 -21.52
CA SER A 7 25.49 -14.50 -20.65
C SER A 7 24.67 -13.22 -20.64
N THR A 8 23.66 -13.14 -21.51
CA THR A 8 22.64 -12.10 -21.41
C THR A 8 21.96 -12.27 -20.07
N LEU A 9 22.29 -11.34 -19.16
CA LEU A 9 21.60 -11.08 -17.92
C LEU A 9 20.10 -11.26 -18.12
N SER A 10 19.51 -12.11 -17.31
CA SER A 10 18.08 -12.14 -17.01
C SER A 10 17.67 -10.87 -16.24
N TYR A 11 17.90 -9.71 -16.83
CA TYR A 11 17.33 -8.43 -16.43
C TYR A 11 16.06 -8.25 -17.25
N GLY A 12 14.90 -8.58 -16.69
CA GLY A 12 13.62 -8.33 -17.36
C GLY A 12 12.52 -9.37 -17.16
N GLN A 13 12.75 -10.46 -16.43
CA GLN A 13 11.61 -11.25 -15.96
C GLN A 13 11.03 -10.53 -14.76
N VAL A 14 9.90 -9.84 -14.93
CA VAL A 14 9.04 -9.40 -13.84
C VAL A 14 8.48 -10.66 -13.18
N PRO A 15 8.98 -11.10 -12.00
CA PRO A 15 8.23 -12.05 -11.19
C PRO A 15 7.18 -11.16 -10.48
N GLU A 16 5.91 -11.48 -10.35
CA GLU A 16 5.29 -12.74 -10.03
C GLU A 16 3.80 -12.39 -10.01
N LYS A 17 2.98 -13.09 -10.78
CA LYS A 17 1.51 -12.98 -10.64
C LYS A 17 1.00 -13.69 -9.36
N ASN A 18 1.91 -14.16 -8.49
CA ASN A 18 1.63 -15.12 -7.43
C ASN A 18 2.19 -14.75 -6.03
N ILE A 19 2.94 -13.66 -5.84
CA ILE A 19 3.52 -13.30 -4.51
C ILE A 19 2.42 -13.31 -3.44
N TYR A 20 1.28 -12.67 -3.73
CA TYR A 20 0.20 -12.44 -2.76
C TYR A 20 -0.78 -13.61 -2.54
N LYS A 21 -0.71 -14.69 -3.33
CA LYS A 21 -1.77 -15.72 -3.35
C LYS A 21 -1.83 -16.64 -2.12
N THR A 22 -0.86 -16.58 -1.22
CA THR A 22 -0.69 -17.57 -0.15
C THR A 22 -0.97 -17.04 1.26
N THR A 23 -1.47 -15.80 1.41
CA THR A 23 -1.61 -15.18 2.74
C THR A 23 -3.07 -15.04 3.16
N GLU A 24 -3.40 -15.58 4.33
CA GLU A 24 -4.74 -15.54 4.91
C GLU A 24 -5.26 -14.10 5.01
N GLY A 25 -6.51 -13.88 4.59
CA GLY A 25 -7.18 -12.57 4.63
C GLY A 25 -6.69 -11.54 3.59
N LEU A 26 -5.60 -11.83 2.86
CA LEU A 26 -5.10 -10.97 1.80
C LEU A 26 -5.82 -11.30 0.48
N THR A 27 -6.48 -10.30 -0.09
CA THR A 27 -7.14 -10.40 -1.38
C THR A 27 -6.38 -9.56 -2.40
N ILE A 28 -5.96 -10.17 -3.51
CA ILE A 28 -5.51 -9.41 -4.67
C ILE A 28 -6.75 -8.74 -5.26
N VAL A 29 -6.70 -7.42 -5.41
CA VAL A 29 -7.81 -6.70 -6.03
C VAL A 29 -7.73 -6.93 -7.53
N ASP A 30 -8.72 -7.64 -8.10
CA ASP A 30 -8.77 -7.94 -9.54
C ASP A 30 -8.84 -6.67 -10.39
N SER A 31 -9.49 -5.62 -9.86
CA SER A 31 -9.47 -4.28 -10.42
C SER A 31 -9.79 -3.22 -9.37
N ILE A 32 -9.03 -2.13 -9.34
CA ILE A 32 -9.36 -0.89 -8.62
C ILE A 32 -9.91 0.14 -9.61
N THR A 33 -10.92 0.89 -9.20
CA THR A 33 -11.42 2.05 -9.93
C THR A 33 -10.84 3.33 -9.35
N CYS A 34 -10.88 4.41 -10.11
CA CYS A 34 -10.47 5.73 -9.60
C CYS A 34 -11.24 6.10 -8.33
N LYS A 35 -12.54 5.77 -8.24
CA LYS A 35 -13.38 6.09 -7.08
C LYS A 35 -12.90 5.41 -5.80
N ASP A 36 -12.33 4.21 -5.91
CA ASP A 36 -11.87 3.44 -4.75
C ASP A 36 -10.64 4.07 -4.09
N ILE A 37 -9.81 4.78 -4.88
CA ILE A 37 -8.50 5.27 -4.43
C ILE A 37 -8.38 6.80 -4.37
N ILE A 38 -9.33 7.55 -4.93
CA ILE A 38 -9.40 9.01 -4.72
C ILE A 38 -9.44 9.30 -3.21
N GLY A 39 -8.77 10.37 -2.79
CA GLY A 39 -8.57 10.72 -1.39
C GLY A 39 -7.15 10.44 -0.91
N GLY A 40 -6.98 10.29 0.40
CA GLY A 40 -5.66 10.10 1.02
C GLY A 40 -5.31 8.63 1.23
N PHE A 41 -4.05 8.28 0.99
CA PHE A 41 -3.42 7.10 1.59
C PHE A 41 -2.15 7.52 2.32
N TYR A 42 -1.86 6.86 3.45
CA TYR A 42 -0.84 7.32 4.38
C TYR A 42 -0.07 6.18 5.01
N LYS A 43 1.11 6.51 5.53
CA LYS A 43 1.90 5.69 6.43
C LYS A 43 2.22 6.54 7.64
N SER A 44 1.93 6.06 8.85
CA SER A 44 2.13 6.82 10.08
C SER A 44 2.60 5.96 11.25
N ASP A 45 3.56 6.46 12.01
CA ASP A 45 4.03 5.84 13.26
C ASP A 45 3.27 6.34 14.51
N GLY A 46 2.29 7.24 14.33
CA GLY A 46 1.50 7.86 15.40
C GLY A 46 2.01 9.25 15.84
N LEU A 47 3.24 9.64 15.51
CA LEU A 47 3.79 10.97 15.79
C LEU A 47 3.98 11.81 14.53
N GLY A 48 4.12 11.13 13.38
CA GLY A 48 4.12 11.74 12.07
C GLY A 48 3.94 10.71 10.98
N GLY A 49 4.22 11.13 9.75
CA GLY A 49 4.10 10.25 8.60
C GLY A 49 4.13 10.96 7.27
N TYR A 50 3.81 10.17 6.26
CA TYR A 50 3.75 10.58 4.87
C TYR A 50 2.35 10.26 4.35
N SER A 51 1.80 11.14 3.52
CA SER A 51 0.54 10.89 2.83
C SER A 51 0.61 11.31 1.37
N PHE A 52 -0.13 10.59 0.53
CA PHE A 52 -0.44 11.02 -0.82
C PHE A 52 -1.94 11.26 -0.90
N ARG A 53 -2.33 12.42 -1.43
CA ARG A 53 -3.71 12.73 -1.78
C ARG A 53 -3.87 12.60 -3.28
N LEU A 54 -4.79 11.74 -3.73
CA LEU A 54 -5.16 11.55 -5.13
C LEU A 54 -6.46 12.30 -5.41
N ASP A 55 -6.41 13.29 -6.28
CA ASP A 55 -7.57 14.09 -6.67
C ASP A 55 -8.23 13.52 -7.94
N SER A 56 -9.52 13.78 -8.11
CA SER A 56 -10.34 13.25 -9.21
C SER A 56 -9.94 13.77 -10.60
N ASN A 57 -9.17 14.86 -10.66
CA ASN A 57 -8.57 15.40 -11.87
C ASN A 57 -7.24 14.71 -12.26
N MET A 58 -6.94 13.56 -11.65
CA MET A 58 -5.73 12.77 -11.88
C MET A 58 -4.42 13.47 -11.45
N THR A 59 -4.50 14.45 -10.55
CA THR A 59 -3.33 15.03 -9.87
C THR A 59 -3.15 14.46 -8.48
N PHE A 60 -1.91 14.43 -7.99
CA PHE A 60 -1.62 14.06 -6.61
C PHE A 60 -0.79 15.11 -5.89
N GLN A 61 -0.89 15.11 -4.56
CA GLN A 61 -0.01 15.85 -3.67
C GLN A 61 0.59 14.91 -2.62
N LYS A 62 1.92 14.94 -2.48
CA LYS A 62 2.64 14.29 -1.38
C LYS A 62 2.78 15.28 -0.23
N ASN A 63 2.41 14.84 0.96
CA ASN A 63 2.51 15.64 2.17
C ASN A 63 3.30 14.89 3.24
N ASP A 64 4.17 15.62 3.91
CA ASP A 64 4.82 15.20 5.15
C ASP A 64 4.05 15.81 6.31
N PHE A 65 3.78 15.04 7.35
CA PHE A 65 3.05 15.52 8.52
C PHE A 65 3.67 15.04 9.82
N SER A 66 3.46 15.83 10.86
CA SER A 66 3.75 15.53 12.25
C SER A 66 2.55 15.91 13.11
N CYS A 67 2.61 15.65 14.41
CA CYS A 67 1.62 16.13 15.37
C CYS A 67 1.44 17.66 15.38
N MET A 68 2.41 18.43 14.86
CA MET A 68 2.39 19.90 14.89
C MET A 68 2.03 20.54 13.56
N ALA A 69 2.28 19.87 12.43
CA ALA A 69 2.15 20.50 11.12
C ALA A 69 2.02 19.50 9.97
N LYS A 70 1.55 20.00 8.83
CA LYS A 70 1.46 19.27 7.55
C LYS A 70 1.94 20.17 6.42
N PHE A 71 2.83 19.66 5.57
CA PHE A 71 3.41 20.43 4.46
C PHE A 71 3.38 19.62 3.17
N ALA A 72 3.05 20.30 2.06
CA ALA A 72 3.15 19.72 0.73
C ALA A 72 4.62 19.72 0.28
N VAL A 73 5.13 18.57 -0.12
CA VAL A 73 6.56 18.38 -0.47
C VAL A 73 6.79 17.96 -1.92
N ASP A 74 5.77 17.42 -2.57
CA ASP A 74 5.79 17.07 -3.99
C ASP A 74 4.38 17.03 -4.57
N SER A 75 4.28 17.09 -5.90
CA SER A 75 3.01 16.96 -6.61
C SER A 75 3.24 16.44 -8.02
N GLY A 76 2.19 15.90 -8.62
CA GLY A 76 2.27 15.40 -9.98
C GLY A 76 0.96 14.82 -10.48
N SER A 77 1.08 13.86 -11.38
CA SER A 77 -0.06 13.15 -11.97
C SER A 77 -0.11 11.70 -11.50
N TRP A 78 -1.30 11.12 -11.48
CA TRP A 78 -1.47 9.70 -11.18
C TRP A 78 -2.35 8.99 -12.21
N THR A 79 -2.19 7.68 -12.30
CA THR A 79 -2.98 6.81 -13.16
C THR A 79 -3.04 5.38 -12.62
N ILE A 80 -3.95 4.56 -13.12
CA ILE A 80 -4.02 3.12 -12.83
C ILE A 80 -3.51 2.35 -14.06
N LYS A 81 -2.58 1.42 -13.84
CA LYS A 81 -2.09 0.46 -14.83
C LYS A 81 -2.45 -0.97 -14.42
N ASN A 82 -2.61 -1.85 -15.41
CA ASN A 82 -2.83 -3.28 -15.20
C ASN A 82 -3.96 -3.63 -14.22
N SER A 83 -4.98 -2.76 -14.15
CA SER A 83 -6.15 -2.86 -13.27
C SER A 83 -5.90 -2.75 -11.77
N ASN A 84 -4.68 -2.90 -11.25
CA ASN A 84 -4.42 -2.88 -9.79
C ASN A 84 -3.12 -2.16 -9.37
N THR A 85 -2.43 -1.49 -10.30
CA THR A 85 -1.22 -0.73 -10.00
C THR A 85 -1.50 0.76 -10.08
N VAL A 86 -1.31 1.50 -9.00
CA VAL A 86 -1.33 2.96 -9.00
C VAL A 86 0.05 3.49 -9.34
N VAL A 87 0.13 4.39 -10.31
CA VAL A 87 1.38 5.02 -10.74
C VAL A 87 1.32 6.49 -10.41
N LEU A 88 2.28 6.98 -9.63
CA LEU A 88 2.47 8.40 -9.35
C LEU A 88 3.68 8.90 -10.13
N LYS A 89 3.54 10.03 -10.82
CA LYS A 89 4.63 10.67 -11.58
C LYS A 89 4.73 12.15 -11.21
N SER A 90 5.85 12.53 -10.60
CA SER A 90 6.23 13.93 -10.38
C SER A 90 7.43 14.30 -11.27
N ALA A 91 7.96 15.52 -11.08
CA ALA A 91 9.21 15.93 -11.70
C ALA A 91 10.43 15.20 -11.09
N LYS A 92 10.31 14.65 -9.87
CA LYS A 92 11.40 14.03 -9.13
C LYS A 92 11.49 12.52 -9.37
N GLU A 93 10.35 11.85 -9.41
CA GLU A 93 10.31 10.38 -9.45
C GLU A 93 9.03 9.81 -10.08
N ILE A 94 9.07 8.51 -10.37
CA ILE A 94 7.90 7.71 -10.74
C ILE A 94 7.80 6.55 -9.75
N LEU A 95 6.68 6.48 -9.04
CA LEU A 95 6.38 5.43 -8.07
C LEU A 95 5.30 4.51 -8.64
N TYR A 96 5.49 3.21 -8.43
CA TYR A 96 4.55 2.17 -8.79
C TYR A 96 4.10 1.48 -7.51
N PHE A 97 2.80 1.46 -7.26
CA PHE A 97 2.22 0.80 -6.10
C PHE A 97 1.27 -0.28 -6.57
N ASP A 98 1.52 -1.52 -6.18
CA ASP A 98 0.48 -2.54 -6.27
C ASP A 98 -0.53 -2.31 -5.15
N VAL A 99 -1.81 -2.41 -5.50
CA VAL A 99 -2.89 -2.28 -4.52
C VAL A 99 -3.40 -3.66 -4.14
N VAL A 100 -3.28 -3.99 -2.86
CA VAL A 100 -3.79 -5.23 -2.27
C VAL A 100 -4.78 -4.90 -1.16
N LYS A 101 -5.80 -5.73 -0.99
CA LYS A 101 -6.82 -5.53 0.04
C LYS A 101 -6.59 -6.51 1.19
N PHE A 102 -6.64 -6.00 2.41
CA PHE A 102 -6.67 -6.81 3.61
C PHE A 102 -7.68 -6.20 4.59
N ASP A 103 -8.73 -6.95 4.91
CA ASP A 103 -9.85 -6.47 5.73
C ASP A 103 -10.43 -5.14 5.17
N LYS A 104 -10.48 -4.10 5.99
CA LYS A 104 -10.93 -2.74 5.62
C LYS A 104 -9.84 -1.86 5.02
N PHE A 105 -8.67 -2.40 4.65
CA PHE A 105 -7.56 -1.58 4.14
C PHE A 105 -7.21 -1.93 2.69
N TYR A 106 -6.99 -0.89 1.89
CA TYR A 106 -6.15 -0.97 0.70
C TYR A 106 -4.72 -0.61 1.06
N PHE A 107 -3.80 -1.54 0.85
CA PHE A 107 -2.36 -1.32 0.99
C PHE A 107 -1.74 -1.02 -0.37
N PHE A 108 -0.88 0.01 -0.39
CA PHE A 108 -0.14 0.48 -1.55
C PHE A 108 1.32 0.05 -1.38
N VAL A 109 1.69 -1.04 -2.06
CA VAL A 109 2.97 -1.72 -1.84
C VAL A 109 3.91 -1.46 -3.00
N LEU A 110 5.10 -0.92 -2.72
CA LEU A 110 6.13 -0.76 -3.75
C LEU A 110 6.66 -2.13 -4.22
N PRO A 111 7.10 -2.29 -5.48
CA PRO A 111 7.69 -3.53 -5.98
C PRO A 111 8.81 -4.10 -5.08
N ALA A 112 9.65 -3.22 -4.53
CA ALA A 112 10.74 -3.61 -3.62
C ALA A 112 10.26 -4.11 -2.25
N GLN A 113 9.01 -3.80 -1.87
CA GLN A 113 8.43 -4.13 -0.56
C GLN A 113 7.57 -5.40 -0.59
N ARG A 114 7.25 -5.96 -1.77
CA ARG A 114 6.26 -7.04 -1.91
C ARG A 114 6.53 -8.24 -1.01
N LYS A 115 7.77 -8.74 -1.01
CA LYS A 115 8.16 -9.92 -0.24
C LYS A 115 8.10 -9.64 1.27
N VAL A 116 8.68 -8.52 1.70
CA VAL A 116 8.72 -8.12 3.12
C VAL A 116 7.31 -7.85 3.64
N PHE A 117 6.43 -7.24 2.84
CA PHE A 117 5.03 -7.03 3.19
C PHE A 117 4.31 -8.33 3.56
N ILE A 118 4.54 -9.40 2.78
CA ILE A 118 3.93 -10.70 3.05
C ILE A 118 4.50 -11.34 4.31
N GLU A 119 5.82 -11.29 4.48
CA GLU A 119 6.49 -11.82 5.67
C GLU A 119 5.99 -11.11 6.94
N ASP A 120 5.86 -9.79 6.88
CA ASP A 120 5.32 -8.96 7.96
C ASP A 120 3.85 -9.30 8.23
N LEU A 121 3.01 -9.42 7.20
CA LEU A 121 1.60 -9.77 7.35
C LEU A 121 1.45 -11.15 8.02
N GLN A 122 2.18 -12.16 7.55
CA GLN A 122 2.14 -13.51 8.13
C GLN A 122 2.65 -13.52 9.58
N THR A 123 3.69 -12.74 9.88
CA THR A 123 4.21 -12.60 11.24
C THR A 123 3.20 -11.90 12.15
N THR A 124 2.55 -10.85 11.66
CA THR A 124 1.53 -10.10 12.40
C THR A 124 0.29 -10.96 12.64
N ILE A 125 -0.16 -11.76 11.67
CA ILE A 125 -1.24 -12.74 11.87
C ILE A 125 -0.92 -13.71 13.01
N LYS A 126 0.32 -14.23 13.06
CA LYS A 126 0.77 -15.11 14.16
C LYS A 126 0.80 -14.40 15.50
N GLN A 127 1.30 -13.16 15.53
CA GLN A 127 1.35 -12.34 16.75
C GLN A 127 -0.04 -12.09 17.32
N PHE A 128 -1.04 -11.85 16.46
CA PHE A 128 -2.41 -11.57 16.85
C PHE A 128 -3.29 -12.83 16.96
N LYS A 129 -2.73 -14.04 16.83
CA LYS A 129 -3.50 -15.30 16.78
C LYS A 129 -4.54 -15.44 17.90
N ASN A 130 -4.17 -15.06 19.13
CA ASN A 130 -4.99 -15.18 20.33
C ASN A 130 -5.70 -13.88 20.73
N THR A 131 -5.58 -12.82 19.93
CA THR A 131 -6.21 -11.52 20.20
C THR A 131 -7.71 -11.63 19.95
N LYS A 132 -8.50 -11.25 20.96
CA LYS A 132 -9.96 -11.16 20.85
C LYS A 132 -10.36 -9.83 20.20
N PRO A 133 -11.51 -9.77 19.51
CA PRO A 133 -12.07 -8.49 19.08
C PRO A 133 -12.20 -7.51 20.25
N ILE A 134 -11.99 -6.24 19.98
CA ILE A 134 -12.06 -5.16 20.98
C ILE A 134 -13.29 -4.32 20.68
N ALA A 135 -14.13 -4.06 21.68
CA ALA A 135 -15.26 -3.16 21.57
C ALA A 135 -14.89 -1.79 22.15
N VAL A 136 -15.06 -0.71 21.39
CA VAL A 136 -14.89 0.68 21.85
C VAL A 136 -16.02 1.50 21.25
N ASN A 137 -16.74 2.27 22.08
CA ASN A 137 -17.82 3.18 21.65
C ASN A 137 -18.83 2.51 20.69
N ASP A 138 -19.33 1.33 21.05
CA ASP A 138 -20.29 0.52 20.28
C ASP A 138 -19.77 -0.04 18.93
N GLU A 139 -18.50 0.20 18.58
CA GLU A 139 -17.83 -0.44 17.44
C GLU A 139 -17.02 -1.65 17.89
N VAL A 140 -17.14 -2.76 17.15
CA VAL A 140 -16.34 -3.97 17.37
C VAL A 140 -15.24 -4.06 16.33
N TYR A 141 -14.00 -3.88 16.78
CA TYR A 141 -12.81 -4.02 15.94
C TYR A 141 -12.37 -5.47 15.86
N SER A 142 -12.38 -5.99 14.64
CA SER A 142 -11.96 -7.36 14.36
C SER A 142 -10.45 -7.54 14.57
N LYS A 143 -10.01 -8.77 14.77
CA LYS A 143 -8.58 -9.10 14.79
C LYS A 143 -7.86 -8.64 13.51
N ASN A 144 -8.50 -8.81 12.35
CA ASN A 144 -7.92 -8.42 11.07
C ASN A 144 -7.82 -6.90 10.94
N TYR A 145 -8.78 -6.15 11.49
CA TYR A 145 -8.69 -4.69 11.56
C TYR A 145 -7.45 -4.25 12.36
N LEU A 146 -7.20 -4.87 13.52
CA LEU A 146 -6.03 -4.57 14.35
C LEU A 146 -4.71 -4.92 13.64
N ILE A 147 -4.67 -6.03 12.90
CA ILE A 147 -3.53 -6.40 12.04
C ILE A 147 -3.32 -5.32 10.97
N GLY A 148 -4.38 -4.87 10.31
CA GLY A 148 -4.33 -3.78 9.33
C GLY A 148 -3.72 -2.51 9.92
N CYS A 149 -4.24 -2.05 11.06
CA CYS A 149 -3.73 -0.90 11.80
C CYS A 149 -2.24 -1.02 12.15
N TYR A 150 -1.80 -2.23 12.55
CA TYR A 150 -0.40 -2.48 12.84
C TYR A 150 0.50 -2.30 11.60
N LEU A 151 0.05 -2.78 10.44
CA LEU A 151 0.80 -2.70 9.19
C LEU A 151 0.85 -1.27 8.60
N VAL A 152 -0.12 -0.40 8.87
CA VAL A 152 -0.10 1.02 8.44
C VAL A 152 1.11 1.80 8.98
N LYS A 153 1.74 1.30 10.05
CA LYS A 153 3.00 1.86 10.57
C LYS A 153 4.18 1.70 9.61
N SER A 154 4.15 0.66 8.80
CA SER A 154 5.24 0.27 7.90
C SER A 154 4.91 0.48 6.42
N TYR A 155 3.62 0.45 6.07
CA TYR A 155 3.13 0.46 4.69
C TYR A 155 2.10 1.56 4.47
N PHE A 156 2.06 2.08 3.24
CA PHE A 156 1.02 3.01 2.84
C PHE A 156 -0.33 2.30 2.76
N ALA A 157 -1.35 2.88 3.37
CA ALA A 157 -2.68 2.32 3.39
C ALA A 157 -3.77 3.40 3.30
N LYS A 158 -4.95 2.98 2.83
CA LYS A 158 -6.21 3.71 2.90
C LYS A 158 -7.24 2.78 3.53
N GLU A 159 -7.97 3.26 4.53
CA GLU A 159 -9.14 2.57 5.05
C GLU A 159 -10.34 2.76 4.10
N ILE A 160 -11.09 1.68 3.84
CA ILE A 160 -12.08 1.59 2.76
C ILE A 160 -13.38 2.33 3.10
N ASP A 161 -13.60 2.69 4.37
CA ASP A 161 -14.81 3.39 4.83
C ASP A 161 -14.53 4.73 5.51
N ASP A 162 -13.28 5.22 5.50
CA ASP A 162 -12.92 6.52 6.09
C ASP A 162 -13.26 7.64 5.10
N ILE A 163 -14.54 8.01 5.06
CA ILE A 163 -15.03 9.27 4.52
C ILE A 163 -14.74 10.34 5.57
N THR A 164 -13.47 10.75 5.68
CA THR A 164 -13.14 12.01 6.36
C THR A 164 -12.96 13.11 5.32
N ILE A 165 -13.94 14.02 5.36
CA ILE A 165 -14.18 15.23 4.55
C ILE A 165 -12.96 16.15 4.52
#